data_AF-A0A136LQ67-F1
#
_entry.id   AF-A0A136LQ67-F1
#
_cell.length_a   1.000
_cell.length_b   1.000
_cell.length_c   1.000
_cell.angle_alpha   90.00
_cell.angle_beta   90.00
_cell.angle_gamma   90.00
#
_symmetry.space_group_name_H-M   'P 1'
#
loop_
_entity.id
_entity.type
_entity.pdbx_description
1 polymer ?
#
loop_
_entity_poly.entity_id
_entity_poly.type
_entity_poly.pdbx_seq_one_letter_code
_entity_poly.pdbx_strand_id
1 'polypeptide(L)'
;MKSTIEKIRSGEVEVNRITKTVLVIDEAQDMNADEFALISTLMELNEDMRVIAVGDDDQNIYEFRGASSKYLEQFITERKATKHELIENYRSKNNLVEFTNGFAKKIGHRLKETTISAKQTDNGNIKLVCYQNGNLISPLVHDILTTDLSGTTCVLTKTNDEALQITGLLLKNGMQAKLIQSNDGFGLQNLLEIRSLLNAINLEDEMKVISDEIWANAKRELKTQFRLSSKLELCENLIKQFEESNSKKKYKSDLEVFIRESKLEDFYNENGETIFVSTIHKSKGKEFDNVFLMLENFNASTDESKRQLYVGMTRAKRNLTIHSNGNYLDNITAENLERMEDRGTHLPPNELAMHLSLKDVWLDYFTTRQHLVSGLTSGENLLINGDECTTSKGQSVLRFSRQALNTIEAQRQRGYHLKQAKVNFIVYWLKEGADQEIKIVLPELYFEKR
;
A
#
# COMPACT_ATOMS: atom_id res chain seq x y z
N MET A 1 -16.38 -17.66 0.15
CA MET A 1 -17.40 -17.15 -0.78
C MET A 1 -18.19 -18.26 -1.47
N LYS A 2 -17.54 -19.24 -2.12
CA LYS A 2 -18.25 -20.37 -2.76
C LYS A 2 -19.26 -21.10 -1.86
N SER A 3 -18.85 -21.51 -0.66
CA SER A 3 -19.76 -22.11 0.33
C SER A 3 -20.93 -21.19 0.70
N THR A 4 -20.71 -19.87 0.75
CA THR A 4 -21.79 -18.89 0.98
C THR A 4 -22.80 -18.90 -0.16
N ILE A 5 -22.33 -18.90 -1.42
CA ILE A 5 -23.19 -18.94 -2.61
C ILE A 5 -24.01 -20.24 -2.65
N GLU A 6 -23.39 -21.39 -2.34
CA GLU A 6 -24.08 -22.68 -2.26
C GLU A 6 -25.18 -22.69 -1.20
N LYS A 7 -24.92 -22.14 -0.01
CA LYS A 7 -25.92 -22.01 1.07
C LYS A 7 -27.08 -21.09 0.69
N ILE A 8 -26.77 -20.00 -0.01
CA ILE A 8 -27.80 -19.09 -0.53
C ILE A 8 -28.68 -19.81 -1.56
N ARG A 9 -28.08 -20.51 -2.53
CA ARG A 9 -28.80 -21.22 -3.60
C ARG A 9 -29.60 -22.43 -3.11
N SER A 10 -29.14 -23.10 -2.06
CA SER A 10 -29.83 -24.24 -1.44
C SER A 10 -30.97 -23.84 -0.51
N GLY A 11 -31.18 -22.54 -0.28
CA GLY A 11 -32.25 -22.03 0.59
C GLY A 11 -31.94 -22.12 2.09
N GLU A 12 -30.68 -22.42 2.47
CA GLU A 12 -30.24 -22.38 3.87
C GLU A 12 -30.20 -20.96 4.44
N VAL A 13 -30.17 -19.94 3.57
CA VAL A 13 -30.23 -18.53 3.94
C VAL A 13 -31.65 -18.01 3.70
N GLU A 14 -32.30 -17.54 4.78
CA GLU A 14 -33.63 -16.93 4.70
C GLU A 14 -33.63 -15.72 3.75
N VAL A 15 -34.47 -15.76 2.72
CA VAL A 15 -34.60 -14.70 1.70
C VAL A 15 -34.92 -13.33 2.32
N ASN A 16 -35.67 -13.32 3.43
CA ASN A 16 -35.99 -12.12 4.22
C ASN A 16 -34.76 -11.42 4.83
N ARG A 17 -33.54 -11.98 4.72
CA ARG A 17 -32.29 -11.33 5.12
C ARG A 17 -31.60 -10.58 3.97
N ILE A 18 -32.03 -10.77 2.72
CA ILE A 18 -31.52 -10.08 1.53
C ILE A 18 -32.45 -8.90 1.20
N THR A 19 -32.64 -8.00 2.16
CA THR A 19 -33.61 -6.88 2.09
C THR A 19 -33.03 -5.59 1.51
N LYS A 20 -31.75 -5.62 1.08
CA LYS A 20 -31.10 -4.43 0.53
C LYS A 20 -31.63 -4.16 -0.87
N THR A 21 -32.31 -3.02 -1.03
CA THR A 21 -32.85 -2.56 -2.32
C THR A 21 -31.75 -2.02 -3.24
N VAL A 22 -30.60 -1.58 -2.70
CA VAL A 22 -29.50 -1.03 -3.49
C VAL A 22 -28.18 -1.65 -3.05
N LEU A 23 -27.42 -2.15 -4.02
CA LEU A 23 -26.05 -2.63 -3.86
C LEU A 23 -25.14 -1.75 -4.72
N VAL A 24 -24.18 -1.08 -4.08
CA VAL A 24 -23.15 -0.29 -4.76
C VAL A 24 -21.84 -1.07 -4.71
N ILE A 25 -21.22 -1.24 -5.87
CA ILE A 25 -19.94 -1.89 -6.02
C ILE A 25 -18.97 -0.83 -6.51
N ASP A 26 -18.02 -0.46 -5.67
CA ASP A 26 -16.92 0.42 -6.06
C ASP A 26 -15.75 -0.42 -6.62
N GLU A 27 -14.90 0.19 -7.43
CA GLU A 27 -13.76 -0.47 -8.08
C GLU A 27 -14.13 -1.78 -8.81
N ALA A 28 -15.32 -1.83 -9.42
CA ALA A 28 -15.90 -3.06 -9.96
C ALA A 28 -15.05 -3.73 -11.07
N GLN A 29 -14.08 -3.01 -11.66
CA GLN A 29 -13.09 -3.61 -12.57
C GLN A 29 -12.23 -4.67 -11.88
N ASP A 30 -12.05 -4.59 -10.56
CA ASP A 30 -11.20 -5.51 -9.80
C ASP A 30 -11.96 -6.77 -9.34
N MET A 31 -13.22 -6.89 -9.71
CA MET A 31 -14.06 -7.99 -9.32
C MET A 31 -13.56 -9.32 -9.89
N ASN A 32 -13.63 -10.39 -9.09
CA ASN A 32 -13.31 -11.75 -9.50
C ASN A 32 -14.57 -12.61 -9.76
N ALA A 33 -14.36 -13.86 -10.19
CA ALA A 33 -15.44 -14.78 -10.56
C ALA A 33 -16.40 -15.08 -9.40
N ASP A 34 -15.88 -15.26 -8.18
CA ASP A 34 -16.69 -15.62 -7.02
C ASP A 34 -17.53 -14.42 -6.56
N GLU A 35 -16.98 -13.20 -6.65
CA GLU A 35 -17.68 -11.96 -6.28
C GLU A 35 -18.83 -11.69 -7.25
N PHE A 36 -18.55 -11.81 -8.56
CA PHE A 36 -19.57 -11.67 -9.59
C PHE A 36 -20.69 -12.71 -9.45
N ALA A 37 -20.34 -13.96 -9.12
CA ALA A 37 -21.30 -15.02 -8.88
C ALA A 37 -22.17 -14.76 -7.65
N LEU A 38 -21.59 -14.20 -6.58
CA LEU A 38 -22.34 -13.77 -5.39
C LEU A 38 -23.33 -12.67 -5.75
N ILE A 39 -22.88 -11.60 -6.42
CA ILE A 39 -23.74 -10.48 -6.83
C ILE A 39 -24.88 -10.97 -7.74
N SER A 40 -24.56 -11.81 -8.74
CA SER A 40 -25.57 -12.41 -9.60
C SER A 40 -26.62 -13.20 -8.83
N THR A 41 -26.18 -14.00 -7.84
CA THR A 41 -27.10 -14.79 -7.01
C THR A 41 -27.98 -13.89 -6.14
N LEU A 42 -27.44 -12.78 -5.60
CA LEU A 42 -28.23 -11.82 -4.84
C LEU A 42 -29.29 -11.11 -5.71
N MET A 43 -28.93 -10.77 -6.96
CA MET A 43 -29.87 -10.18 -7.94
C MET A 43 -30.99 -11.14 -8.32
N GLU A 44 -30.68 -12.43 -8.47
CA GLU A 44 -31.66 -13.46 -8.82
C GLU A 44 -32.67 -13.74 -7.70
N LEU A 45 -32.29 -13.51 -6.44
CA LEU A 45 -33.16 -13.72 -5.28
C LEU A 45 -33.96 -12.47 -4.86
N ASN A 46 -33.55 -11.29 -5.31
CA ASN A 46 -34.23 -10.03 -5.01
C ASN A 46 -34.41 -9.24 -6.30
N GLU A 47 -35.58 -9.40 -6.93
CA GLU A 47 -35.96 -8.72 -8.16
C GLU A 47 -36.00 -7.18 -8.02
N ASP A 48 -36.20 -6.67 -6.80
CA ASP A 48 -36.21 -5.24 -6.50
C ASP A 48 -34.80 -4.68 -6.25
N MET A 49 -33.75 -5.51 -6.24
CA MET A 49 -32.39 -5.06 -5.96
C MET A 49 -31.81 -4.33 -7.17
N ARG A 50 -31.47 -3.05 -6.98
CA ARG A 50 -30.71 -2.24 -7.92
C ARG A 50 -29.22 -2.36 -7.65
N VAL A 51 -28.46 -2.81 -8.65
CA VAL A 51 -27.00 -2.82 -8.60
C VAL A 51 -26.43 -1.61 -9.32
N ILE A 52 -25.49 -0.92 -8.67
CA ILE A 52 -24.72 0.19 -9.25
C ILE A 52 -23.25 -0.21 -9.17
N ALA A 53 -22.65 -0.52 -10.32
CA ALA A 53 -21.23 -0.83 -10.42
C ALA A 53 -20.48 0.42 -10.91
N VAL A 54 -19.50 0.87 -10.15
CA VAL A 54 -18.61 1.99 -10.47
C VAL A 54 -17.22 1.42 -10.71
N GLY A 55 -16.59 1.78 -11.82
CA GLY A 55 -15.26 1.26 -12.14
C GLY A 55 -14.64 1.87 -13.39
N ASP A 56 -13.34 1.59 -13.55
CA ASP A 56 -12.52 2.03 -14.68
C ASP A 56 -11.71 0.84 -15.20
N ASP A 57 -12.04 0.37 -16.41
CA ASP A 57 -11.41 -0.79 -17.04
C ASP A 57 -9.93 -0.57 -17.41
N ASP A 58 -9.49 0.68 -17.61
CA ASP A 58 -8.07 1.01 -17.82
C ASP A 58 -7.24 0.89 -16.53
N GLN A 59 -7.91 0.75 -15.38
CA GLN A 59 -7.25 0.60 -14.08
C GLN A 59 -7.28 -0.85 -13.57
N ASN A 60 -7.70 -1.81 -14.39
CA ASN A 60 -7.65 -3.23 -14.03
C ASN A 60 -6.20 -3.74 -14.04
N ILE A 61 -5.59 -3.83 -12.85
CA ILE A 61 -4.18 -4.22 -12.66
C ILE A 61 -4.01 -5.35 -11.63
N TYR A 62 -5.11 -5.99 -11.23
CA TYR A 62 -5.11 -7.15 -10.32
C TYR A 62 -5.50 -8.45 -11.04
N GLU A 63 -5.26 -8.56 -12.35
CA GLU A 63 -5.54 -9.77 -13.15
C GLU A 63 -4.88 -11.02 -12.56
N PHE A 64 -3.66 -10.88 -12.00
CA PHE A 64 -2.96 -11.94 -11.28
C PHE A 64 -3.68 -12.47 -10.02
N ARG A 65 -4.69 -11.74 -9.50
CA ARG A 65 -5.57 -12.16 -8.39
C ARG A 65 -6.92 -12.70 -8.90
N GLY A 66 -7.09 -12.85 -10.21
CA GLY A 66 -8.34 -13.30 -10.84
C GLY A 66 -9.36 -12.18 -11.10
N ALA A 67 -8.97 -10.92 -10.89
CA ALA A 67 -9.79 -9.76 -11.22
C ALA A 67 -9.92 -9.61 -12.75
N SER A 68 -11.07 -9.12 -13.24
CA SER A 68 -11.23 -8.88 -14.68
C SER A 68 -12.36 -7.90 -15.00
N SER A 69 -12.06 -6.92 -15.85
CA SER A 69 -13.05 -5.99 -16.40
C SER A 69 -14.14 -6.67 -17.25
N LYS A 70 -13.97 -7.96 -17.61
CA LYS A 70 -15.01 -8.73 -18.30
C LYS A 70 -16.32 -8.75 -17.54
N TYR A 71 -16.29 -8.68 -16.20
CA TYR A 71 -17.54 -8.68 -15.43
C TYR A 71 -18.27 -7.33 -15.49
N LEU A 72 -17.54 -6.21 -15.64
CA LEU A 72 -18.15 -4.94 -16.01
C LEU A 72 -18.83 -5.05 -17.38
N GLU A 73 -18.13 -5.65 -18.35
CA GLU A 73 -18.67 -5.88 -19.69
C GLU A 73 -19.92 -6.78 -19.65
N GLN A 74 -19.93 -7.83 -18.82
CA GLN A 74 -21.08 -8.72 -18.65
C GLN A 74 -22.28 -8.01 -18.01
N PHE A 75 -22.09 -7.06 -17.09
CA PHE A 75 -23.20 -6.22 -16.62
C PHE A 75 -23.84 -5.43 -17.78
N ILE A 76 -23.04 -4.90 -18.69
CA ILE A 76 -23.53 -4.12 -19.84
C ILE A 76 -24.20 -5.05 -20.86
N THR A 77 -23.55 -6.15 -21.22
CA THR A 77 -23.95 -7.01 -22.34
C THR A 77 -25.02 -8.04 -21.96
N GLU A 78 -24.84 -8.76 -20.85
CA GLU A 78 -25.74 -9.84 -20.44
C GLU A 78 -26.89 -9.32 -19.58
N ARG A 79 -26.59 -8.42 -18.63
CA ARG A 79 -27.60 -7.84 -17.72
C ARG A 79 -28.24 -6.56 -18.26
N LYS A 80 -27.83 -6.10 -19.45
CA LYS A 80 -28.37 -4.90 -20.14
C LYS A 80 -28.33 -3.65 -19.27
N ALA A 81 -27.30 -3.51 -18.42
CA ALA A 81 -27.13 -2.36 -17.56
C ALA A 81 -26.99 -1.07 -18.38
N THR A 82 -27.59 0.03 -17.89
CA THR A 82 -27.38 1.35 -18.49
C THR A 82 -25.99 1.86 -18.14
N LYS A 83 -25.15 2.08 -19.16
CA LYS A 83 -23.79 2.61 -19.00
C LYS A 83 -23.82 4.13 -18.95
N HIS A 84 -23.17 4.71 -17.95
CA HIS A 84 -22.91 6.15 -17.84
C HIS A 84 -21.40 6.39 -17.74
N GLU A 85 -20.84 7.24 -18.62
CA GLU A 85 -19.43 7.63 -18.57
C GLU A 85 -19.26 8.97 -17.85
N LEU A 86 -18.40 9.01 -16.83
CA LEU A 86 -17.99 10.23 -16.15
C LEU A 86 -16.66 10.71 -16.76
N ILE A 87 -16.74 11.61 -17.73
CA ILE A 87 -15.60 12.01 -18.57
C ILE A 87 -14.83 13.22 -18.05
N GLU A 88 -15.37 13.90 -17.03
CA GLU A 88 -14.80 15.14 -16.51
C GLU A 88 -13.82 14.85 -15.37
N ASN A 89 -12.55 15.18 -15.57
CA ASN A 89 -11.50 15.03 -14.57
C ASN A 89 -11.31 16.34 -13.79
N TYR A 90 -11.68 16.31 -12.51
CA TYR A 90 -11.50 17.41 -11.57
C TYR A 90 -10.19 17.33 -10.78
N ARG A 91 -9.48 16.20 -10.86
CA ARG A 91 -8.35 15.83 -10.01
C ARG A 91 -7.02 16.38 -10.54
N SER A 92 -6.70 16.08 -11.79
CA SER A 92 -5.39 16.30 -12.37
C SER A 92 -5.38 17.52 -13.28
N LYS A 93 -4.22 18.18 -13.40
CA LYS A 93 -4.00 19.30 -14.32
C LYS A 93 -4.20 18.90 -15.78
N ASN A 94 -4.52 19.90 -16.61
CA ASN A 94 -4.97 19.69 -17.98
C ASN A 94 -3.99 18.87 -18.84
N ASN A 95 -2.72 19.29 -18.92
CA ASN A 95 -1.70 18.58 -19.66
C ASN A 95 -1.40 17.16 -19.12
N LEU A 96 -1.56 16.89 -17.82
CA LEU A 96 -1.41 15.54 -17.27
C LEU A 96 -2.53 14.60 -17.79
N VAL A 97 -3.76 15.11 -17.89
CA VAL A 97 -4.89 14.38 -18.48
C VAL A 97 -4.67 14.16 -19.98
N GLU A 98 -4.18 15.17 -20.70
CA GLU A 98 -3.81 15.04 -22.13
C GLU A 98 -2.74 13.95 -22.34
N PHE A 99 -1.67 14.00 -21.55
CA PHE A 99 -0.56 13.04 -21.61
C PHE A 99 -1.03 11.60 -21.38
N THR A 100 -1.82 11.39 -20.33
CA THR A 100 -2.35 10.06 -19.98
C THR A 100 -3.40 9.56 -20.98
N ASN A 101 -4.24 10.43 -21.54
CA ASN A 101 -5.13 10.10 -22.66
C ASN A 101 -4.35 9.67 -23.91
N GLY A 102 -3.26 10.37 -24.24
CA GLY A 102 -2.37 10.01 -25.33
C GLY A 102 -1.80 8.60 -25.17
N PHE A 103 -1.40 8.25 -23.94
CA PHE A 103 -0.93 6.90 -23.63
C PHE A 103 -2.06 5.85 -23.63
N ALA A 104 -3.24 6.16 -23.09
CA ALA A 104 -4.36 5.23 -22.98
C ALA A 104 -4.83 4.68 -24.34
N LYS A 105 -4.64 5.43 -25.43
CA LYS A 105 -4.91 4.96 -26.81
C LYS A 105 -4.12 3.71 -27.21
N LYS A 106 -3.03 3.39 -26.50
CA LYS A 106 -2.22 2.18 -26.73
C LYS A 106 -2.77 0.94 -26.04
N ILE A 107 -3.75 1.08 -25.15
CA ILE A 107 -4.41 -0.02 -24.42
C ILE A 107 -5.52 -0.57 -25.32
N GLY A 108 -5.50 -1.88 -25.58
CA GLY A 108 -6.55 -2.58 -26.31
C GLY A 108 -7.77 -2.92 -25.44
N HIS A 109 -8.87 -3.28 -26.10
CA HIS A 109 -10.10 -3.77 -25.46
C HIS A 109 -10.63 -2.87 -24.34
N ARG A 110 -10.66 -1.55 -24.58
CA ARG A 110 -11.21 -0.58 -23.63
C ARG A 110 -12.73 -0.54 -23.72
N LEU A 111 -13.39 -0.46 -22.56
CA LEU A 111 -14.84 -0.24 -22.47
C LEU A 111 -15.20 1.24 -22.67
N LYS A 112 -14.26 2.16 -22.45
CA LYS A 112 -14.47 3.60 -22.62
C LYS A 112 -14.30 4.04 -24.08
N GLU A 113 -15.27 4.82 -24.56
CA GLU A 113 -15.26 5.38 -25.92
C GLU A 113 -14.89 6.86 -25.93
N THR A 114 -15.31 7.60 -24.90
CA THR A 114 -15.10 9.04 -24.82
C THR A 114 -13.74 9.37 -24.20
N THR A 115 -13.08 10.40 -24.74
CA THR A 115 -11.83 10.91 -24.18
C THR A 115 -12.13 11.73 -22.92
N ILE A 116 -11.30 11.56 -21.89
CA ILE A 116 -11.43 12.29 -20.61
C ILE A 116 -11.02 13.75 -20.80
N SER A 117 -11.81 14.70 -20.30
CA SER A 117 -11.49 16.13 -20.34
C SER A 117 -11.19 16.66 -18.94
N ALA A 118 -10.07 17.36 -18.77
CA ALA A 118 -9.80 18.07 -17.52
C ALA A 118 -10.75 19.26 -17.34
N LYS A 119 -11.18 19.50 -16.10
CA LYS A 119 -11.92 20.71 -15.72
C LYS A 119 -11.02 21.84 -15.28
N GLN A 120 -9.88 21.50 -14.72
CA GLN A 120 -8.83 22.47 -14.44
C GLN A 120 -8.27 22.95 -15.78
N THR A 121 -8.16 24.26 -15.96
CA THR A 121 -7.64 24.86 -17.20
C THR A 121 -6.14 25.11 -17.16
N ASP A 122 -5.54 25.06 -15.97
CA ASP A 122 -4.11 25.26 -15.80
C ASP A 122 -3.33 23.95 -15.96
N ASN A 123 -2.07 24.10 -16.36
CA ASN A 123 -1.14 23.00 -16.60
C ASN A 123 -0.28 22.74 -15.37
N GLY A 124 0.06 21.47 -15.18
CA GLY A 124 1.05 20.99 -14.24
C GLY A 124 2.42 20.83 -14.89
N ASN A 125 3.35 20.21 -14.19
CA ASN A 125 4.67 19.90 -14.72
C ASN A 125 4.76 18.42 -15.10
N ILE A 126 5.21 18.13 -16.32
CA ILE A 126 5.50 16.77 -16.77
C ILE A 126 6.95 16.71 -17.21
N LYS A 127 7.74 15.87 -16.56
CA LYS A 127 9.16 15.68 -16.85
C LYS A 127 9.42 14.22 -17.19
N LEU A 128 9.99 13.95 -18.34
CA LEU A 128 10.45 12.62 -18.75
C LEU A 128 11.97 12.62 -18.86
N VAL A 129 12.62 11.83 -17.99
CA VAL A 129 14.06 11.62 -18.00
C VAL A 129 14.36 10.25 -18.61
N CYS A 130 14.97 10.26 -19.78
CA CYS A 130 15.31 9.08 -20.56
C CYS A 130 16.78 8.67 -20.36
N TYR A 131 17.01 7.45 -19.92
CA TYR A 131 18.33 6.90 -19.61
C TYR A 131 18.78 5.88 -20.66
N GLN A 132 20.07 5.90 -21.02
CA GLN A 132 20.65 4.86 -21.89
C GLN A 132 20.96 3.55 -21.16
N ASN A 133 21.21 3.62 -19.85
CA ASN A 133 21.62 2.49 -18.99
C ASN A 133 20.64 2.30 -17.82
N GLY A 134 20.80 1.22 -17.05
CA GLY A 134 20.05 0.97 -15.81
C GLY A 134 20.59 1.72 -14.58
N ASN A 135 20.24 1.23 -13.39
CA ASN A 135 20.51 1.80 -12.07
C ASN A 135 19.85 3.17 -11.86
N LEU A 136 18.53 3.23 -12.07
CA LEU A 136 17.78 4.48 -12.05
C LEU A 136 17.49 5.00 -10.63
N ILE A 137 17.72 4.19 -9.61
CA ILE A 137 17.45 4.54 -8.20
C ILE A 137 18.25 5.78 -7.76
N SER A 138 19.57 5.78 -7.99
CA SER A 138 20.45 6.89 -7.59
C SER A 138 20.06 8.22 -8.25
N PRO A 139 19.91 8.31 -9.59
CA PRO A 139 19.53 9.56 -10.24
C PRO A 139 18.08 9.98 -9.93
N LEU A 140 17.14 9.04 -9.74
CA LEU A 140 15.79 9.33 -9.26
C LEU A 140 15.81 9.99 -7.87
N VAL A 141 16.53 9.41 -6.92
CA VAL A 141 16.67 9.97 -5.56
C VAL A 141 17.32 11.35 -5.63
N HIS A 142 18.34 11.54 -6.47
CA HIS A 142 18.96 12.85 -6.66
C HIS A 142 17.98 13.91 -7.23
N ASP A 143 17.13 13.53 -8.19
CA ASP A 143 16.13 14.43 -8.75
C ASP A 143 15.09 14.83 -7.68
N ILE A 144 14.66 13.88 -6.85
CA ILE A 144 13.77 14.15 -5.72
C ILE A 144 14.40 15.13 -4.72
N LEU A 145 15.68 14.95 -4.39
CA LEU A 145 16.40 15.80 -3.42
C LEU A 145 16.63 17.22 -3.93
N THR A 146 16.67 17.43 -5.24
CA THR A 146 16.89 18.75 -5.86
C THR A 146 15.60 19.43 -6.31
N THR A 147 14.47 18.72 -6.30
CA THR A 147 13.16 19.26 -6.61
C THR A 147 12.56 19.96 -5.39
N ASP A 148 12.06 21.18 -5.57
CA ASP A 148 11.26 21.86 -4.54
C ASP A 148 9.85 21.24 -4.50
N LEU A 149 9.59 20.46 -3.45
CA LEU A 149 8.35 19.69 -3.30
C LEU A 149 7.34 20.47 -2.47
N SER A 150 6.13 20.61 -3.01
CA SER A 150 4.98 21.13 -2.27
C SER A 150 3.80 20.17 -2.37
N GLY A 151 3.08 19.99 -1.26
CA GLY A 151 2.00 19.02 -1.17
C GLY A 151 2.47 17.58 -1.04
N THR A 152 1.57 16.65 -1.28
CA THR A 152 1.79 15.21 -1.10
C THR A 152 2.70 14.64 -2.18
N THR A 153 3.69 13.81 -1.81
CA THR A 153 4.67 13.25 -2.75
C THR A 153 4.71 11.74 -2.68
N CYS A 154 4.72 11.08 -3.85
CA CYS A 154 4.91 9.64 -3.94
C CYS A 154 5.93 9.22 -5.02
N VAL A 155 6.74 8.23 -4.69
CA VAL A 155 7.63 7.54 -5.62
C VAL A 155 7.05 6.15 -5.91
N LEU A 156 6.83 5.86 -7.19
CA LEU A 156 6.23 4.63 -7.68
C LEU A 156 7.26 3.81 -8.45
N THR A 157 7.33 2.53 -8.13
CA THR A 157 8.28 1.57 -8.69
C THR A 157 7.56 0.31 -9.16
N LYS A 158 8.28 -0.58 -9.85
CA LYS A 158 7.74 -1.86 -10.28
C LYS A 158 7.77 -2.89 -9.16
N THR A 159 8.85 -2.91 -8.38
CA THR A 159 9.10 -3.96 -7.38
C THR A 159 9.21 -3.42 -5.96
N ASN A 160 8.92 -4.26 -4.96
CA ASN A 160 9.07 -3.87 -3.56
C ASN A 160 10.55 -3.63 -3.19
N ASP A 161 11.50 -4.32 -3.84
CA ASP A 161 12.94 -4.13 -3.60
C ASP A 161 13.37 -2.72 -4.01
N GLU A 162 12.96 -2.26 -5.19
CA GLU A 162 13.21 -0.88 -5.65
C GLU A 162 12.63 0.15 -4.69
N ALA A 163 11.35 0.01 -4.31
CA ALA A 163 10.68 0.91 -3.38
C ALA A 163 11.44 1.05 -2.05
N LEU A 164 11.92 -0.08 -1.54
CA LEU A 164 12.60 -0.19 -0.27
C LEU A 164 14.00 0.43 -0.31
N GLN A 165 14.75 0.21 -1.40
CA GLN A 165 16.05 0.86 -1.61
C GLN A 165 15.92 2.38 -1.72
N ILE A 166 14.94 2.86 -2.48
CA ILE A 166 14.65 4.30 -2.59
C ILE A 166 14.30 4.89 -1.22
N THR A 167 13.44 4.21 -0.45
CA THR A 167 13.05 4.68 0.90
C THR A 167 14.27 4.83 1.81
N GLY A 168 15.15 3.81 1.84
CA GLY A 168 16.38 3.85 2.63
C GLY A 168 17.30 5.00 2.23
N LEU A 169 17.46 5.26 0.93
CA LEU A 169 18.28 6.37 0.43
C LEU A 169 17.68 7.74 0.74
N LEU A 170 16.35 7.90 0.66
CA LEU A 170 15.69 9.14 1.04
C LEU A 170 15.88 9.43 2.53
N LEU A 171 15.64 8.44 3.40
CA LEU A 171 15.87 8.56 4.85
C LEU A 171 17.32 8.93 5.18
N LYS A 172 18.29 8.32 4.48
CA LYS A 172 19.71 8.62 4.65
C LYS A 172 20.05 10.08 4.30
N ASN A 173 19.43 10.62 3.25
CA ASN A 173 19.62 12.00 2.83
C ASN A 173 18.76 12.99 3.64
N GLY A 174 18.22 12.57 4.79
CA GLY A 174 17.48 13.44 5.71
C GLY A 174 16.03 13.71 5.30
N MET A 175 15.53 13.07 4.23
CA MET A 175 14.13 13.18 3.84
C MET A 175 13.28 12.26 4.71
N GLN A 176 12.09 12.73 5.11
CA GLN A 176 11.10 11.84 5.70
C GLN A 176 10.53 10.96 4.58
N ALA A 177 10.79 9.66 4.61
CA ALA A 177 10.25 8.74 3.60
C ALA A 177 9.64 7.49 4.25
N LYS A 178 8.52 7.03 3.70
CA LYS A 178 7.78 5.88 4.24
C LYS A 178 7.25 4.99 3.12
N LEU A 179 7.40 3.68 3.31
CA LEU A 179 6.83 2.70 2.38
C LEU A 179 5.32 2.60 2.54
N ILE A 180 4.60 2.71 1.43
CA ILE A 180 3.22 2.23 1.30
C ILE A 180 3.31 0.72 1.17
N GLN A 181 3.06 0.04 2.28
CA GLN A 181 3.03 -1.41 2.33
C GLN A 181 1.58 -1.86 2.24
N SER A 182 1.29 -2.85 1.40
CA SER A 182 0.16 -3.72 1.72
C SER A 182 0.46 -4.33 3.09
N ASN A 183 -0.56 -4.51 3.92
CA ASN A 183 -0.53 -5.27 5.19
C ASN A 183 -0.14 -6.76 4.98
N ASP A 184 0.64 -7.09 3.94
CA ASP A 184 1.13 -8.42 3.59
C ASP A 184 2.04 -8.93 4.71
N GLY A 185 1.41 -9.41 5.77
CA GLY A 185 2.03 -9.86 7.00
C GLY A 185 1.08 -9.77 8.19
N PHE A 186 0.42 -8.64 8.44
CA PHE A 186 -0.45 -8.47 9.60
C PHE A 186 -1.38 -7.26 9.47
N GLY A 187 -2.56 -7.31 10.08
CA GLY A 187 -3.45 -6.15 10.20
C GLY A 187 -3.03 -5.25 11.36
N LEU A 188 -3.37 -3.96 11.30
CA LEU A 188 -2.97 -2.97 12.29
C LEU A 188 -3.38 -3.34 13.73
N GLN A 189 -4.49 -4.05 13.88
CA GLN A 189 -4.98 -4.61 15.15
C GLN A 189 -3.99 -5.58 15.83
N ASN A 190 -3.06 -6.15 15.06
CA ASN A 190 -2.04 -7.05 15.56
C ASN A 190 -0.75 -6.32 15.97
N LEU A 191 -0.61 -5.02 15.69
CA LEU A 191 0.55 -4.24 16.13
C LEU A 191 0.57 -4.16 17.66
N LEU A 192 1.73 -4.35 18.29
CA LEU A 192 1.88 -4.39 19.75
C LEU A 192 1.30 -3.15 20.44
N GLU A 193 1.62 -1.97 19.92
CA GLU A 193 1.16 -0.68 20.42
C GLU A 193 -0.37 -0.56 20.36
N ILE A 194 -0.96 -0.97 19.22
CA ILE A 194 -2.41 -0.92 18.99
C ILE A 194 -3.16 -1.93 19.84
N ARG A 195 -2.63 -3.14 19.99
CA ARG A 195 -3.21 -4.14 20.90
C ARG A 195 -3.18 -3.64 22.34
N SER A 196 -2.11 -2.95 22.75
CA SER A 196 -2.04 -2.35 24.09
C SER A 196 -3.11 -1.27 24.28
N LEU A 197 -3.29 -0.39 23.28
CA LEU A 197 -4.37 0.61 23.29
C LEU A 197 -5.74 -0.05 23.44
N LEU A 198 -6.04 -1.06 22.63
CA LEU A 198 -7.33 -1.78 22.68
C LEU A 198 -7.54 -2.48 24.02
N ASN A 199 -6.49 -3.08 24.60
CA ASN A 199 -6.56 -3.71 25.91
C ASN A 199 -6.75 -2.70 27.06
N ALA A 200 -6.19 -1.50 26.95
CA ALA A 200 -6.41 -0.43 27.94
C ALA A 200 -7.85 0.14 27.87
N ILE A 201 -8.54 -0.06 26.75
CA ILE A 201 -9.95 0.32 26.56
C ILE A 201 -10.89 -0.83 26.96
N ASN A 202 -10.41 -1.90 27.60
CA ASN A 202 -11.22 -3.09 27.86
C ASN A 202 -12.50 -2.75 28.67
N LEU A 203 -13.62 -2.68 27.95
CA LEU A 203 -14.96 -2.49 28.48
C LEU A 203 -15.55 -3.85 28.88
N GLU A 204 -16.36 -3.87 29.94
CA GLU A 204 -17.25 -5.02 30.23
C GLU A 204 -18.14 -5.30 29.02
N ASP A 205 -18.48 -6.57 28.74
CA ASP A 205 -19.14 -7.02 27.50
C ASP A 205 -20.46 -6.28 27.18
N GLU A 206 -21.12 -5.70 28.18
CA GLU A 206 -22.36 -4.93 28.02
C GLU A 206 -22.12 -3.46 27.61
N MET A 207 -20.93 -2.91 27.86
CA MET A 207 -20.58 -1.52 27.57
C MET A 207 -20.05 -1.36 26.15
N LYS A 208 -20.80 -0.61 25.33
CA LYS A 208 -20.44 -0.33 23.92
C LYS A 208 -19.75 1.02 23.72
N VAL A 209 -19.88 1.93 24.68
CA VAL A 209 -19.39 3.32 24.60
C VAL A 209 -18.14 3.47 25.46
N ILE A 210 -17.09 4.01 24.87
CA ILE A 210 -15.85 4.35 25.57
C ILE A 210 -16.06 5.70 26.25
N SER A 211 -15.94 5.75 27.58
CA SER A 211 -16.00 7.02 28.32
C SER A 211 -14.75 7.87 28.07
N ASP A 212 -14.86 9.19 28.24
CA ASP A 212 -13.70 10.08 28.07
C ASP A 212 -12.59 9.78 29.09
N GLU A 213 -12.93 9.28 30.27
CA GLU A 213 -11.96 8.86 31.28
C GLU A 213 -11.17 7.63 30.83
N ILE A 214 -11.86 6.58 30.37
CA ILE A 214 -11.21 5.36 29.85
C ILE A 214 -10.34 5.70 28.66
N TRP A 215 -10.86 6.51 27.73
CA TRP A 215 -10.11 6.94 26.56
C TRP A 215 -8.86 7.75 26.93
N ALA A 216 -8.98 8.72 27.85
CA ALA A 216 -7.84 9.52 28.30
C ALA A 216 -6.77 8.69 29.03
N ASN A 217 -7.20 7.70 29.84
CA ASN A 217 -6.29 6.78 30.52
C ASN A 217 -5.55 5.88 29.52
N ALA A 218 -6.28 5.28 28.56
CA ALA A 218 -5.68 4.46 27.52
C ALA A 218 -4.64 5.23 26.67
N LYS A 219 -4.92 6.49 26.31
CA LYS A 219 -3.95 7.38 25.64
C LYS A 219 -2.70 7.62 26.48
N ARG A 220 -2.87 7.85 27.79
CA ARG A 220 -1.76 8.10 28.72
C ARG A 220 -0.89 6.87 28.87
N GLU A 221 -1.50 5.70 29.08
CA GLU A 221 -0.81 4.42 29.20
C GLU A 221 -0.02 4.09 27.94
N LEU A 222 -0.62 4.25 26.76
CA LEU A 222 0.07 4.07 25.48
C LEU A 222 1.33 4.94 25.38
N LYS A 223 1.22 6.23 25.67
CA LYS A 223 2.37 7.17 25.62
C LYS A 223 3.44 6.80 26.64
N THR A 224 3.06 6.39 27.85
CA THR A 224 4.01 6.02 28.90
C THR A 224 4.72 4.71 28.55
N GLN A 225 3.99 3.69 28.11
CA GLN A 225 4.53 2.38 27.80
C GLN A 225 5.44 2.40 26.56
N PHE A 226 5.05 3.16 25.53
CA PHE A 226 5.74 3.17 24.23
C PHE A 226 6.48 4.47 23.94
N ARG A 227 6.92 5.20 24.98
CA ARG A 227 7.67 6.46 24.83
C ARG A 227 8.90 6.35 23.94
N LEU A 228 9.56 5.19 23.92
CA LEU A 228 10.75 4.92 23.10
C LEU A 228 10.41 4.20 21.77
N SER A 229 9.14 3.93 21.50
CA SER A 229 8.73 3.26 20.27
C SER A 229 8.82 4.22 19.10
N SER A 230 9.47 3.77 18.03
CA SER A 230 9.46 4.45 16.73
C SER A 230 8.06 4.47 16.06
N LYS A 231 7.06 3.78 16.64
CA LYS A 231 5.67 3.73 16.14
C LYS A 231 4.67 4.51 16.99
N LEU A 232 5.13 5.20 18.04
CA LEU A 232 4.22 5.97 18.90
C LEU A 232 3.48 7.07 18.13
N GLU A 233 4.20 7.81 17.28
CA GLU A 233 3.62 8.88 16.45
C GLU A 233 2.48 8.36 15.56
N LEU A 234 2.66 7.19 14.95
CA LEU A 234 1.62 6.54 14.14
C LEU A 234 0.36 6.27 14.96
N CYS A 235 0.51 5.81 16.20
CA CYS A 235 -0.63 5.54 17.07
C CYS A 235 -1.32 6.84 17.51
N GLU A 236 -0.57 7.91 17.75
CA GLU A 236 -1.11 9.23 18.08
C GLU A 236 -1.94 9.81 16.93
N ASN A 237 -1.47 9.67 15.69
CA ASN A 237 -2.19 10.08 14.49
C ASN A 237 -3.48 9.30 14.28
N LEU A 238 -3.44 7.97 14.50
CA LEU A 238 -4.62 7.12 14.46
C LEU A 238 -5.68 7.57 15.47
N ILE A 239 -5.26 7.79 16.71
CA ILE A 239 -6.13 8.27 17.78
C ILE A 239 -6.77 9.60 17.38
N LYS A 240 -5.99 10.53 16.85
CA LYS A 240 -6.47 11.85 16.42
C LYS A 240 -7.52 11.75 15.31
N GLN A 241 -7.26 10.99 14.25
CA GLN A 241 -8.22 10.81 13.15
C GLN A 241 -9.51 10.12 13.62
N PHE A 242 -9.40 9.14 14.52
CA PHE A 242 -10.57 8.51 15.10
C PHE A 242 -11.40 9.50 15.94
N GLU A 243 -10.75 10.37 16.73
CA GLU A 243 -11.42 11.42 17.51
C GLU A 243 -12.13 12.44 16.62
N GLU A 244 -11.53 12.82 15.50
CA GLU A 244 -12.12 13.75 14.52
C GLU A 244 -13.39 13.16 13.89
N SER A 245 -13.34 11.87 13.53
CA SER A 245 -14.48 11.15 12.95
C SER A 245 -15.58 10.81 13.98
N ASN A 246 -15.23 10.72 15.27
CA ASN A 246 -16.11 10.27 16.35
C ASN A 246 -16.18 11.28 17.53
N SER A 247 -16.35 12.56 17.18
CA SER A 247 -16.28 13.67 18.14
C SER A 247 -17.35 13.67 19.24
N LYS A 248 -18.53 13.09 18.98
CA LYS A 248 -19.66 13.10 19.95
C LYS A 248 -19.61 11.93 20.94
N LYS A 249 -19.41 10.72 20.43
CA LYS A 249 -19.35 9.48 21.21
C LYS A 249 -18.38 8.53 20.52
N LYS A 250 -17.60 7.81 21.32
CA LYS A 250 -16.62 6.84 20.85
C LYS A 250 -17.17 5.44 21.13
N TYR A 251 -17.45 4.65 20.10
CA TYR A 251 -17.90 3.28 20.25
C TYR A 251 -16.73 2.32 20.07
N LYS A 252 -16.68 1.26 20.89
CA LYS A 252 -15.64 0.22 20.81
C LYS A 252 -15.67 -0.47 19.44
N SER A 253 -16.86 -0.81 18.95
CA SER A 253 -17.06 -1.41 17.62
C SER A 253 -16.51 -0.54 16.50
N ASP A 254 -16.73 0.77 16.58
CA ASP A 254 -16.33 1.70 15.54
C ASP A 254 -14.81 1.86 15.53
N LEU A 255 -14.17 1.86 16.70
CA LEU A 255 -12.71 1.83 16.81
C LEU A 255 -12.11 0.55 16.24
N GLU A 256 -12.68 -0.62 16.58
CA GLU A 256 -12.22 -1.91 16.08
C GLU A 256 -12.37 -2.03 14.56
N VAL A 257 -13.49 -1.58 14.01
CA VAL A 257 -13.72 -1.49 12.56
C VAL A 257 -12.72 -0.51 11.94
N PHE A 258 -12.58 0.69 12.50
CA PHE A 258 -11.66 1.71 12.00
C PHE A 258 -10.22 1.17 11.92
N ILE A 259 -9.71 0.56 13.00
CA ILE A 259 -8.36 -0.03 13.02
C ILE A 259 -8.23 -1.16 11.99
N ARG A 260 -9.24 -2.02 11.87
CA ARG A 260 -9.19 -3.18 10.96
C ARG A 260 -9.18 -2.77 9.48
N GLU A 261 -9.94 -1.75 9.13
CA GLU A 261 -10.05 -1.26 7.75
C GLU A 261 -8.90 -0.30 7.37
N SER A 262 -8.17 0.24 8.36
CA SER A 262 -7.07 1.17 8.12
C SER A 262 -5.72 0.48 7.88
N LYS A 263 -4.81 1.20 7.22
CA LYS A 263 -3.43 0.78 6.95
C LYS A 263 -2.44 1.70 7.69
N LEU A 264 -1.21 1.23 7.89
CA LEU A 264 -0.17 1.98 8.61
C LEU A 264 0.09 3.36 8.00
N GLU A 265 0.13 3.41 6.67
CA GLU A 265 0.30 4.62 5.88
C GLU A 265 -0.76 5.71 6.04
N ASP A 266 -1.98 5.36 6.44
CA ASP A 266 -3.08 6.31 6.60
C ASP A 266 -2.83 7.26 7.78
N PHE A 267 -1.88 6.89 8.65
CA PHE A 267 -1.53 7.59 9.88
C PHE A 267 -0.13 8.20 9.85
N TYR A 268 0.48 8.30 8.67
CA TYR A 268 1.69 9.09 8.48
C TYR A 268 1.32 10.56 8.23
N ASN A 269 2.10 11.51 8.77
CA ASN A 269 1.78 12.93 8.69
C ASN A 269 1.59 13.38 7.23
N GLU A 270 0.45 14.01 6.96
CA GLU A 270 0.09 14.58 5.66
C GLU A 270 0.70 15.98 5.43
N ASN A 271 1.61 16.45 6.29
CA ASN A 271 2.17 17.80 6.25
C ASN A 271 3.00 18.11 4.98
N GLY A 272 2.95 17.27 3.94
CA GLY A 272 3.68 17.42 2.67
C GLY A 272 5.16 17.08 2.76
N GLU A 273 5.72 16.90 3.96
CA GLU A 273 7.13 16.59 4.18
C GLU A 273 7.47 15.11 3.98
N THR A 274 6.51 14.20 4.17
CA THR A 274 6.74 12.76 4.02
C THR A 274 6.59 12.32 2.58
N ILE A 275 7.65 11.74 2.02
CA ILE A 275 7.65 11.07 0.72
C ILE A 275 7.18 9.64 0.88
N PHE A 276 6.06 9.30 0.26
CA PHE A 276 5.62 7.92 0.20
C PHE A 276 6.33 7.17 -0.91
N VAL A 277 6.71 5.93 -0.67
CA VAL A 277 7.34 5.09 -1.71
C VAL A 277 6.56 3.80 -1.84
N SER A 278 6.22 3.40 -3.06
CA SER A 278 5.36 2.24 -3.30
C SER A 278 5.68 1.52 -4.61
N THR A 279 5.03 0.36 -4.76
CA THR A 279 4.85 -0.22 -6.09
C THR A 279 3.61 0.39 -6.74
N ILE A 280 3.57 0.44 -8.07
CA ILE A 280 2.41 0.97 -8.80
C ILE A 280 1.10 0.29 -8.35
N HIS A 281 1.12 -1.04 -8.17
CA HIS A 281 -0.05 -1.82 -7.72
C HIS A 281 -0.60 -1.37 -6.36
N LYS A 282 0.28 -1.03 -5.41
CA LYS A 282 -0.11 -0.65 -4.04
C LYS A 282 -0.57 0.82 -3.94
N SER A 283 -0.30 1.62 -4.97
CA SER A 283 -0.72 3.02 -5.06
C SER A 283 -2.13 3.20 -5.63
N LYS A 284 -2.76 2.14 -6.16
CA LYS A 284 -4.12 2.21 -6.68
C LYS A 284 -5.08 2.70 -5.59
N GLY A 285 -5.98 3.60 -5.96
CA GLY A 285 -6.90 4.30 -5.05
C GLY A 285 -6.30 5.49 -4.29
N LYS A 286 -4.99 5.76 -4.43
CA LYS A 286 -4.34 6.93 -3.84
C LYS A 286 -4.06 8.02 -4.87
N GLU A 287 -3.77 9.22 -4.39
CA GLU A 287 -3.52 10.39 -5.23
C GLU A 287 -2.51 11.31 -4.56
N PHE A 288 -1.61 11.90 -5.34
CA PHE A 288 -0.51 12.73 -4.83
C PHE A 288 -0.32 13.98 -5.68
N ASP A 289 0.09 15.09 -5.08
CA ASP A 289 0.44 16.31 -5.79
C ASP A 289 1.64 16.08 -6.72
N ASN A 290 2.65 15.36 -6.21
CA ASN A 290 3.88 15.01 -6.91
C ASN A 290 4.02 13.49 -7.04
N VAL A 291 4.23 12.99 -8.25
CA VAL A 291 4.54 11.58 -8.50
C VAL A 291 5.84 11.45 -9.27
N PHE A 292 6.78 10.69 -8.70
CA PHE A 292 7.98 10.22 -9.38
C PHE A 292 7.79 8.75 -9.75
N LEU A 293 7.92 8.42 -11.02
CA LEU A 293 7.72 7.05 -11.52
C LEU A 293 9.04 6.50 -12.05
N MET A 294 9.55 5.45 -11.42
CA MET A 294 10.76 4.76 -11.86
C MET A 294 10.40 3.50 -12.66
N LEU A 295 10.79 3.48 -13.93
CA LEU A 295 10.45 2.45 -14.89
C LEU A 295 11.68 1.74 -15.47
N GLU A 296 12.61 1.36 -14.60
CA GLU A 296 13.80 0.61 -14.98
C GLU A 296 13.41 -0.76 -15.57
N ASN A 297 13.85 -1.02 -16.81
CA ASN A 297 13.57 -2.24 -17.56
C ASN A 297 12.07 -2.57 -17.63
N PHE A 298 11.22 -1.54 -17.64
CA PHE A 298 9.78 -1.71 -17.74
C PHE A 298 9.38 -2.14 -19.16
N ASN A 299 8.48 -3.11 -19.25
CA ASN A 299 8.03 -3.67 -20.52
C ASN A 299 6.53 -3.40 -20.71
N ALA A 300 6.20 -2.41 -21.54
CA ALA A 300 4.83 -2.00 -21.87
C ALA A 300 4.24 -2.77 -23.09
N SER A 301 4.55 -4.06 -23.23
CA SER A 301 4.08 -4.88 -24.37
C SER A 301 2.68 -5.45 -24.22
N THR A 302 2.23 -5.74 -23.00
CA THR A 302 0.89 -6.27 -22.72
C THR A 302 -0.06 -5.16 -22.29
N ASP A 303 -1.37 -5.36 -22.47
CA ASP A 303 -2.34 -4.37 -22.00
C ASP A 303 -2.35 -4.27 -20.46
N GLU A 304 -2.11 -5.38 -19.74
CA GLU A 304 -1.92 -5.36 -18.28
C GLU A 304 -0.78 -4.42 -17.86
N SER A 305 0.39 -4.49 -18.50
CA SER A 305 1.51 -3.61 -18.14
C SER A 305 1.29 -2.17 -18.59
N LYS A 306 0.57 -1.94 -19.69
CA LYS A 306 0.14 -0.58 -20.06
C LYS A 306 -0.85 -0.02 -19.03
N ARG A 307 -1.84 -0.79 -18.58
CA ARG A 307 -2.77 -0.39 -17.51
C ARG A 307 -2.01 -0.07 -16.21
N GLN A 308 -1.00 -0.87 -15.87
CA GLN A 308 -0.11 -0.56 -14.74
C GLN A 308 0.52 0.82 -14.90
N LEU A 309 1.15 1.11 -16.04
CA LEU A 309 1.76 2.42 -16.31
C LEU A 309 0.71 3.55 -16.29
N TYR A 310 -0.47 3.34 -16.88
CA TYR A 310 -1.58 4.30 -16.84
C TYR A 310 -2.02 4.61 -15.40
N VAL A 311 -2.18 3.58 -14.56
CA VAL A 311 -2.49 3.76 -13.13
C VAL A 311 -1.40 4.58 -12.45
N GLY A 312 -0.12 4.25 -12.67
CA GLY A 312 1.01 4.98 -12.07
C GLY A 312 1.01 6.48 -12.43
N MET A 313 0.81 6.81 -13.70
CA MET A 313 0.77 8.22 -14.15
C MET A 313 -0.47 8.96 -13.62
N THR A 314 -1.62 8.30 -13.56
CA THR A 314 -2.89 8.92 -13.08
C THR A 314 -2.95 9.14 -11.58
N ARG A 315 -1.94 8.71 -10.81
CA ARG A 315 -1.82 9.07 -9.38
C ARG A 315 -1.46 10.54 -9.19
N ALA A 316 -0.91 11.21 -10.21
CA ALA A 316 -0.42 12.58 -10.14
C ALA A 316 -1.55 13.61 -10.31
N LYS A 317 -1.62 14.59 -9.39
CA LYS A 317 -2.52 15.74 -9.50
C LYS A 317 -1.85 16.90 -10.23
N ARG A 318 -0.58 17.22 -9.91
CA ARG A 318 0.09 18.45 -10.36
C ARG A 318 1.41 18.20 -11.07
N ASN A 319 2.26 17.34 -10.52
CA ASN A 319 3.61 17.12 -11.02
C ASN A 319 3.84 15.63 -11.29
N LEU A 320 4.25 15.28 -12.51
CA LEU A 320 4.56 13.92 -12.93
C LEU A 320 5.99 13.88 -13.49
N THR A 321 6.89 13.23 -12.77
CA THR A 321 8.27 12.98 -13.23
C THR A 321 8.44 11.49 -13.50
N ILE A 322 8.90 11.13 -14.69
CA ILE A 322 9.07 9.74 -15.12
C ILE A 322 10.54 9.50 -15.46
N HIS A 323 11.15 8.53 -14.78
CA HIS A 323 12.51 8.05 -15.06
C HIS A 323 12.41 6.72 -15.78
N SER A 324 12.91 6.65 -17.01
CA SER A 324 12.76 5.45 -17.85
C SER A 324 14.00 5.19 -18.71
N ASN A 325 14.35 3.93 -18.90
CA ASN A 325 15.33 3.48 -19.88
C ASN A 325 14.65 2.75 -21.07
N GLY A 326 13.36 2.98 -21.29
CA GLY A 326 12.57 2.47 -22.41
C GLY A 326 11.98 3.56 -23.29
N ASN A 327 11.46 3.18 -24.47
CA ASN A 327 11.01 4.08 -25.54
C ASN A 327 9.48 4.16 -25.72
N TYR A 328 8.70 3.52 -24.85
CA TYR A 328 7.24 3.41 -25.00
C TYR A 328 6.48 4.72 -24.75
N LEU A 329 7.15 5.78 -24.30
CA LEU A 329 6.60 7.13 -24.10
C LEU A 329 7.07 8.15 -25.16
N ASP A 330 7.94 7.77 -26.10
CA ASP A 330 8.59 8.70 -27.03
C ASP A 330 7.59 9.46 -27.90
N ASN A 331 6.55 8.77 -28.35
CA ASN A 331 5.53 9.34 -29.25
C ASN A 331 4.35 10.01 -28.51
N ILE A 332 4.42 10.19 -27.19
CA ILE A 332 3.36 10.87 -26.43
C ILE A 332 3.72 12.35 -26.27
N THR A 333 2.82 13.24 -26.63
CA THR A 333 3.00 14.69 -26.49
C THR A 333 1.95 15.25 -25.54
N ALA A 334 2.31 16.31 -24.82
CA ALA A 334 1.40 17.14 -24.04
C ALA A 334 2.02 18.52 -23.89
N GLU A 335 1.20 19.53 -23.61
CA GLU A 335 1.70 20.87 -23.30
C GLU A 335 2.65 20.85 -22.08
N ASN A 336 3.72 21.64 -22.13
CA ASN A 336 4.74 21.73 -21.07
C ASN A 336 5.41 20.40 -20.67
N LEU A 337 5.44 19.43 -21.59
CA LEU A 337 6.24 18.20 -21.40
C LEU A 337 7.73 18.52 -21.60
N GLU A 338 8.50 18.43 -20.52
CA GLU A 338 9.96 18.48 -20.54
C GLU A 338 10.53 17.08 -20.81
N ARG A 339 11.47 16.99 -21.76
CA ARG A 339 12.20 15.75 -22.07
C ARG A 339 13.68 15.98 -21.87
N MET A 340 14.30 15.13 -21.06
CA MET A 340 15.73 15.14 -20.77
C MET A 340 16.34 13.81 -21.16
N GLU A 341 17.52 13.83 -21.79
CA GLU A 341 18.34 12.64 -22.00
C GLU A 341 19.48 12.61 -20.99
N ASP A 342 19.58 11.52 -20.24
CA ASP A 342 20.70 11.22 -19.37
C ASP A 342 21.55 10.10 -20.02
N ARG A 343 22.74 10.50 -20.47
CA ARG A 343 23.75 9.62 -21.08
C ARG A 343 24.84 9.21 -20.08
N GLY A 344 24.69 9.56 -18.81
CA GLY A 344 25.60 9.20 -17.73
C GLY A 344 25.54 7.72 -17.39
N THR A 345 26.65 7.21 -16.87
CA THR A 345 26.70 5.86 -16.29
C THR A 345 26.42 5.98 -14.80
N HIS A 346 25.32 5.40 -14.34
CA HIS A 346 24.91 5.42 -12.94
C HIS A 346 25.33 4.15 -12.22
N LEU A 347 25.91 4.31 -11.03
CA LEU A 347 26.27 3.20 -10.17
C LEU A 347 25.11 2.87 -9.23
N PRO A 348 24.94 1.59 -8.86
CA PRO A 348 23.95 1.22 -7.86
C PRO A 348 24.36 1.80 -6.50
N PRO A 349 23.39 2.10 -5.62
CA PRO A 349 23.62 2.79 -4.35
C PRO A 349 24.65 2.09 -3.46
N ASN A 350 25.35 2.84 -2.60
CA ASN A 350 26.33 2.24 -1.68
C ASN A 350 25.70 1.63 -0.43
N GLU A 351 24.43 1.90 -0.12
CA GLU A 351 23.74 1.37 1.06
C GLU A 351 22.30 1.02 0.69
N LEU A 352 21.75 -0.03 1.32
CA LEU A 352 20.37 -0.49 1.12
C LEU A 352 19.70 -0.74 2.48
N ALA A 353 18.41 -0.46 2.58
CA ALA A 353 17.57 -0.94 3.68
C ALA A 353 16.71 -2.11 3.20
N MET A 354 16.27 -2.99 4.10
CA MET A 354 15.33 -4.07 3.80
C MET A 354 14.38 -4.35 4.96
N HIS A 355 13.06 -4.30 4.72
CA HIS A 355 12.04 -4.61 5.72
C HIS A 355 11.61 -6.07 5.58
N LEU A 356 11.72 -6.84 6.67
CA LEU A 356 11.30 -8.24 6.70
C LEU A 356 9.84 -8.38 7.14
N SER A 357 9.14 -9.33 6.52
CA SER A 357 7.75 -9.72 6.82
C SER A 357 7.68 -11.02 7.63
N LEU A 358 6.47 -11.49 7.95
CA LEU A 358 6.28 -12.79 8.62
C LEU A 358 6.90 -13.97 7.84
N LYS A 359 7.03 -13.86 6.50
CA LYS A 359 7.62 -14.91 5.65
C LYS A 359 9.15 -14.97 5.75
N ASP A 360 9.74 -13.89 6.25
CA ASP A 360 11.18 -13.67 6.28
C ASP A 360 11.81 -14.04 7.64
N VAL A 361 10.99 -14.45 8.61
CA VAL A 361 11.41 -14.86 9.94
C VAL A 361 10.91 -16.27 10.26
N TRP A 362 11.61 -17.00 11.11
CA TRP A 362 11.16 -18.31 11.57
C TRP A 362 10.15 -18.14 12.71
N LEU A 363 8.85 -18.23 12.39
CA LEU A 363 7.76 -17.96 13.32
C LEU A 363 7.77 -18.84 14.59
N ASP A 364 7.99 -20.15 14.44
CA ASP A 364 8.02 -21.06 15.60
C ASP A 364 9.17 -20.77 16.57
N TYR A 365 10.24 -20.12 16.11
CA TYR A 365 11.38 -19.72 16.94
C TYR A 365 10.95 -18.78 18.08
N PHE A 366 9.90 -17.98 17.87
CA PHE A 366 9.43 -17.02 18.87
C PHE A 366 8.67 -17.67 20.03
N THR A 367 8.16 -18.89 19.87
CA THR A 367 7.32 -19.59 20.86
C THR A 367 7.98 -19.66 22.25
N THR A 368 9.27 -19.96 22.31
CA THR A 368 10.03 -20.07 23.58
C THR A 368 10.68 -18.76 24.02
N ARG A 369 10.50 -17.67 23.26
CA ARG A 369 11.22 -16.40 23.43
C ARG A 369 10.31 -15.23 23.79
N GLN A 370 9.05 -15.49 24.12
CA GLN A 370 8.05 -14.46 24.43
C GLN A 370 8.47 -13.51 25.55
N HIS A 371 9.19 -14.00 26.56
CA HIS A 371 9.73 -13.17 27.64
C HIS A 371 10.80 -12.18 27.14
N LEU A 372 11.64 -12.58 26.18
CA LEU A 372 12.65 -11.71 25.59
C LEU A 372 12.00 -10.70 24.65
N VAL A 373 11.11 -11.18 23.76
CA VAL A 373 10.40 -10.34 22.78
C VAL A 373 9.55 -9.28 23.48
N SER A 374 8.92 -9.62 24.60
CA SER A 374 8.12 -8.66 25.38
C SER A 374 8.95 -7.55 26.03
N GLY A 375 10.27 -7.71 26.14
CA GLY A 375 11.18 -6.67 26.60
C GLY A 375 11.70 -5.74 25.51
N LEU A 376 11.39 -6.03 24.23
CA LEU A 376 11.83 -5.22 23.10
C LEU A 376 10.86 -4.08 22.81
N THR A 377 11.36 -3.03 22.17
CA THR A 377 10.56 -1.91 21.66
C THR A 377 10.81 -1.68 20.18
N SER A 378 9.76 -1.31 19.42
CA SER A 378 9.91 -0.91 18.02
C SER A 378 10.92 0.24 17.91
N GLY A 379 11.94 0.06 17.09
CA GLY A 379 13.05 1.00 16.93
C GLY A 379 14.34 0.61 17.68
N GLU A 380 14.33 -0.46 18.47
CA GLU A 380 15.53 -0.95 19.15
C GLU A 380 16.51 -1.61 18.18
N ASN A 381 17.82 -1.37 18.37
CA ASN A 381 18.87 -2.00 17.56
C ASN A 381 19.11 -3.45 17.97
N LEU A 382 19.29 -4.32 16.98
CA LEU A 382 19.64 -5.71 17.15
C LEU A 382 21.05 -5.98 16.58
N LEU A 383 21.78 -6.89 17.22
CA LEU A 383 23.06 -7.37 16.74
C LEU A 383 22.85 -8.59 15.84
N ILE A 384 23.57 -8.65 14.73
CA ILE A 384 23.50 -9.77 13.80
C ILE A 384 24.51 -10.85 14.24
N ASN A 385 24.04 -12.08 14.36
CA ASN A 385 24.87 -13.24 14.70
C ASN A 385 24.49 -14.43 13.82
N GLY A 386 25.18 -14.58 12.69
CA GLY A 386 24.88 -15.64 11.72
C GLY A 386 23.48 -15.49 11.12
N ASP A 387 22.63 -16.50 11.34
CA ASP A 387 21.24 -16.52 10.91
C ASP A 387 20.25 -15.96 11.96
N GLU A 388 20.77 -15.41 13.06
CA GLU A 388 19.98 -14.88 14.17
C GLU A 388 20.25 -13.39 14.41
N CYS A 389 19.30 -12.75 15.10
CA CYS A 389 19.49 -11.43 15.70
C CYS A 389 19.40 -11.52 17.22
N THR A 390 20.33 -10.85 17.90
CA THR A 390 20.43 -10.83 19.35
C THR A 390 20.22 -9.42 19.90
N THR A 391 19.82 -9.33 21.17
CA THR A 391 19.84 -8.07 21.91
C THR A 391 21.28 -7.60 22.17
N SER A 392 21.45 -6.38 22.65
CA SER A 392 22.76 -5.88 23.13
C SER A 392 23.39 -6.74 24.22
N LYS A 393 22.59 -7.59 24.91
CA LYS A 393 23.03 -8.55 25.92
C LYS A 393 23.36 -9.93 25.36
N GLY A 394 23.33 -10.11 24.03
CA GLY A 394 23.62 -11.38 23.36
C GLY A 394 22.48 -12.41 23.42
N GLN A 395 21.28 -12.02 23.85
CA GLN A 395 20.13 -12.93 23.90
C GLN A 395 19.48 -13.04 22.53
N SER A 396 19.37 -14.25 21.98
CA SER A 396 18.79 -14.48 20.66
C SER A 396 17.27 -14.32 20.68
N VAL A 397 16.77 -13.37 19.89
CA VAL A 397 15.35 -12.95 19.88
C VAL A 397 14.66 -13.20 18.55
N LEU A 398 15.42 -13.35 17.47
CA LEU A 398 14.89 -13.55 16.13
C LEU A 398 15.82 -14.47 15.35
N ARG A 399 15.23 -15.29 14.47
CA ARG A 399 15.95 -16.09 13.49
C ARG A 399 15.35 -15.89 12.10
N PHE A 400 16.21 -15.71 11.11
CA PHE A 400 15.78 -15.53 9.72
C PHE A 400 15.19 -16.81 9.14
N SER A 401 14.21 -16.67 8.25
CA SER A 401 13.74 -17.79 7.43
C SER A 401 14.76 -18.14 6.35
N ARG A 402 14.63 -19.33 5.73
CA ARG A 402 15.46 -19.71 4.59
C ARG A 402 15.34 -18.73 3.42
N GLN A 403 14.15 -18.19 3.20
CA GLN A 403 13.90 -17.19 2.16
C GLN A 403 14.71 -15.91 2.44
N ALA A 404 14.63 -15.40 3.67
CA ALA A 404 15.38 -14.20 4.05
C ALA A 404 16.89 -14.40 3.95
N LEU A 405 17.40 -15.56 4.35
CA LEU A 405 18.82 -15.90 4.20
C LEU A 405 19.26 -15.91 2.72
N ASN A 406 18.44 -16.48 1.83
CA ASN A 406 18.71 -16.45 0.39
C ASN A 406 18.73 -15.01 -0.15
N THR A 407 17.81 -14.16 0.30
CA THR A 407 17.78 -12.75 -0.09
C THR A 407 19.00 -11.98 0.43
N ILE A 408 19.37 -12.18 1.69
CA ILE A 408 20.59 -11.59 2.29
C ILE A 408 21.83 -12.03 1.50
N GLU A 409 21.94 -13.30 1.14
CA GLU A 409 23.08 -13.83 0.36
C GLU A 409 23.08 -13.29 -1.08
N ALA A 410 21.92 -13.13 -1.71
CA ALA A 410 21.81 -12.49 -3.03
C ALA A 410 22.32 -11.04 -2.99
N GLN A 411 22.01 -10.28 -1.92
CA GLN A 411 22.56 -8.94 -1.74
C GLN A 411 24.09 -8.99 -1.51
N ARG A 412 24.58 -9.96 -0.74
CA ARG A 412 26.02 -10.17 -0.54
C ARG A 412 26.76 -10.44 -1.85
N GLN A 413 26.21 -11.26 -2.73
CA GLN A 413 26.77 -11.52 -4.06
C GLN A 413 26.81 -10.26 -4.95
N ARG A 414 25.92 -9.29 -4.70
CA ARG A 414 25.91 -7.97 -5.34
C ARG A 414 26.86 -6.96 -4.67
N GLY A 415 27.64 -7.40 -3.68
CA GLY A 415 28.62 -6.58 -2.94
C GLY A 415 28.04 -5.89 -1.69
N TYR A 416 26.79 -6.13 -1.33
CA TYR A 416 26.12 -5.52 -0.18
C TYR A 416 26.22 -6.38 1.07
N HIS A 417 26.88 -5.87 2.11
CA HIS A 417 27.07 -6.57 3.36
C HIS A 417 26.10 -6.05 4.42
N LEU A 418 25.38 -6.97 5.06
CA LEU A 418 24.49 -6.66 6.17
C LEU A 418 25.30 -6.10 7.36
N LYS A 419 24.96 -4.88 7.81
CA LYS A 419 25.65 -4.16 8.88
C LYS A 419 24.84 -3.99 10.16
N GLN A 420 23.54 -3.76 10.03
CA GLN A 420 22.69 -3.47 11.18
C GLN A 420 21.31 -4.10 11.00
N ALA A 421 20.71 -4.50 12.11
CA ALA A 421 19.31 -4.87 12.20
C ALA A 421 18.63 -3.99 13.26
N LYS A 422 17.35 -3.68 13.07
CA LYS A 422 16.54 -2.87 13.98
C LYS A 422 15.15 -3.48 14.07
N VAL A 423 14.52 -3.45 15.24
CA VAL A 423 13.12 -3.85 15.39
C VAL A 423 12.27 -2.85 14.61
N ASN A 424 11.63 -3.27 13.53
CA ASN A 424 10.69 -2.40 12.80
C ASN A 424 9.30 -2.47 13.46
N PHE A 425 8.77 -3.69 13.60
CA PHE A 425 7.48 -3.93 14.26
C PHE A 425 7.57 -5.10 15.23
N ILE A 426 6.71 -5.07 16.25
CA ILE A 426 6.38 -6.25 17.07
C ILE A 426 4.90 -6.51 16.87
N VAL A 427 4.55 -7.73 16.46
CA VAL A 427 3.18 -8.07 16.06
C VAL A 427 2.69 -9.33 16.75
N TYR A 428 1.41 -9.38 17.08
CA TYR A 428 0.73 -10.60 17.51
C TYR A 428 0.44 -11.49 16.29
N TRP A 429 0.72 -12.78 16.44
CA TRP A 429 0.50 -13.78 15.41
C TRP A 429 -0.06 -15.05 16.02
N LEU A 430 -1.09 -15.61 15.41
CA LEU A 430 -1.69 -16.88 15.79
C LEU A 430 -1.27 -17.97 14.81
N LYS A 431 -0.65 -19.03 15.32
CA LYS A 431 -0.36 -20.22 14.52
C LYS A 431 -1.65 -20.97 14.21
N GLU A 432 -1.80 -21.44 12.98
CA GLU A 432 -2.93 -22.29 12.61
C GLU A 432 -2.99 -23.53 13.51
N GLY A 433 -4.14 -23.74 14.15
CA GLY A 433 -4.36 -24.83 15.11
C GLY A 433 -3.76 -24.61 16.51
N ALA A 434 -3.23 -23.42 16.83
CA ALA A 434 -2.82 -23.08 18.19
C ALA A 434 -3.91 -22.30 18.94
N ASP A 435 -3.92 -22.44 20.27
CA ASP A 435 -4.89 -21.78 21.15
C ASP A 435 -4.43 -20.39 21.62
N GLN A 436 -3.15 -20.05 21.42
CA GLN A 436 -2.56 -18.81 21.93
C GLN A 436 -1.74 -18.08 20.88
N GLU A 437 -1.88 -16.76 20.88
CA GLU A 437 -1.07 -15.86 20.08
C GLU A 437 0.33 -15.69 20.67
N ILE A 438 1.29 -15.46 19.79
CA ILE A 438 2.67 -15.12 20.15
C ILE A 438 3.08 -13.79 19.52
N LYS A 439 4.00 -13.09 20.17
CA LYS A 439 4.65 -11.90 19.63
C LYS A 439 5.79 -12.28 18.70
N ILE A 440 5.83 -11.66 17.53
CA ILE A 440 6.84 -11.83 16.49
C ILE A 440 7.55 -10.49 16.28
N VAL A 441 8.87 -10.53 16.14
CA VAL A 441 9.68 -9.37 15.74
C VAL A 441 9.81 -9.35 14.22
N LEU A 442 9.48 -8.23 13.60
CA LEU A 442 9.73 -7.96 12.19
C LEU A 442 10.84 -6.92 12.09
N PRO A 443 12.06 -7.29 11.63
CA PRO A 443 13.18 -6.39 11.61
C PRO A 443 13.28 -5.59 10.30
N GLU A 444 13.95 -4.46 10.39
CA GLU A 444 14.56 -3.74 9.28
C GLU A 444 16.06 -4.02 9.28
N LEU A 445 16.61 -4.30 8.11
CA LEU A 445 18.00 -4.69 7.85
C LEU A 445 18.69 -3.61 7.02
N TYR A 446 19.91 -3.24 7.38
CA TYR A 446 20.71 -2.23 6.68
C TYR A 446 21.98 -2.85 6.12
N PHE A 447 22.23 -2.64 4.84
CA PHE A 447 23.36 -3.15 4.08
C PHE A 447 24.24 -2.02 3.60
N GLU A 448 25.54 -2.29 3.50
CA GLU A 448 26.55 -1.38 2.96
C GLU A 448 27.40 -2.11 1.92
N LYS A 449 27.61 -1.46 0.79
CA LYS A 449 28.43 -1.94 -0.32
C LYS A 449 29.91 -1.83 0.05
N ARG A 450 30.67 -2.91 -0.17
CA ARG A 450 32.11 -2.95 0.08
C ARG A 450 32.92 -3.05 -1.19
#